data_AF-A0ABD3U893-F1
#
_entry.id   AF-A0ABD3U893-F1
#
_cell.length_a   1.000
_cell.length_b   1.000
_cell.length_c   1.000
_cell.angle_alpha   90.00
_cell.angle_beta   90.00
_cell.angle_gamma   90.00
#
_symmetry.space_group_name_H-M   'P 1'
#
loop_
_entity.id
_entity.type
_entity.pdbx_description
1 polymer ?
#
loop_
_entity_poly.entity_id
_entity_poly.type
_entity_poly.pdbx_seq_one_letter_code
_entity_poly.pdbx_strand_id
1 'polypeptide(L)'
;MEERRLTLDVNGRIHVPAGYRFTPTDNELLVYYLKRKVYNLPLPTNIIVEYDAVFDSSPLDLPGDPMEKRYFFTQRKINNITKIRRLSSGNGYWKASGKDKQILVSGTDLVVGVKKTLVFYDGRGSKTEWIMDELSLVGSITAPYLPKEQMVQVGDWVVCRLYQSCGDEMEFSYGEDAMSSPRSSGSTEISSVNPFDEEVASNQLILDDDKASSGVVRT
;
A
#
# COMPACT_ATOMS: atom_id res chain seq x y z
N MET A 1 -3.21 6.37 40.02
CA MET A 1 -3.06 6.15 38.58
C MET A 1 -4.31 6.73 37.96
N GLU A 2 -4.23 7.97 37.44
CA GLU A 2 -5.41 8.74 37.03
C GLU A 2 -6.05 8.07 35.80
N GLU A 3 -7.26 7.54 35.96
CA GLU A 3 -8.04 6.99 34.86
C GLU A 3 -8.45 8.15 33.93
N ARG A 4 -7.70 8.33 32.83
CA ARG A 4 -8.05 9.31 31.79
C ARG A 4 -9.28 8.82 31.02
N ARG A 5 -10.46 9.11 31.57
CA ARG A 5 -11.76 8.80 30.96
C ARG A 5 -11.99 9.68 29.73
N LEU A 6 -12.42 9.07 28.63
CA LEU A 6 -12.97 9.78 27.47
C LEU A 6 -14.33 10.38 27.88
N THR A 7 -14.53 11.68 27.64
CA THR A 7 -15.78 12.37 27.96
C THR A 7 -16.58 12.60 26.69
N LEU A 8 -17.88 12.35 26.70
CA LEU A 8 -18.77 12.71 25.59
C LEU A 8 -19.33 14.11 25.84
N ASP A 9 -19.32 14.97 24.81
CA ASP A 9 -20.00 16.26 24.87
C ASP A 9 -21.52 16.10 24.74
N VAL A 10 -22.24 17.22 24.90
CA VAL A 10 -23.70 17.29 24.82
C VAL A 10 -24.26 16.86 23.45
N ASN A 11 -23.41 16.78 22.42
CA ASN A 11 -23.73 16.33 21.07
C ASN A 11 -23.25 14.89 20.79
N GLY A 12 -22.81 14.16 21.82
CA GLY A 12 -22.29 12.80 21.70
C GLY A 12 -20.90 12.71 21.05
N ARG A 13 -20.15 13.82 20.96
CA ARG A 13 -18.80 13.84 20.40
C ARG A 13 -17.79 13.51 21.49
N ILE A 14 -16.80 12.68 21.15
CA ILE A 14 -15.74 12.31 22.07
C ILE A 14 -14.80 13.51 22.26
N HIS A 15 -14.80 14.09 23.46
CA HIS A 15 -13.83 15.07 23.91
C HIS A 15 -12.60 14.33 24.47
N VAL A 16 -11.50 14.43 23.73
CA VAL A 16 -10.26 13.72 24.04
C VAL A 16 -9.32 14.68 24.77
N PRO A 17 -8.75 14.31 25.94
CA PRO A 17 -7.82 15.18 26.65
C PRO A 17 -6.61 15.59 25.80
N ALA A 18 -6.02 16.74 26.11
CA ALA A 18 -4.79 17.19 25.47
C ALA A 18 -3.69 16.12 25.58
N GLY A 19 -3.00 15.85 24.47
CA GLY A 19 -1.93 14.84 24.40
C GLY A 19 -2.37 13.45 23.92
N TYR A 20 -3.66 13.20 23.73
CA TYR A 20 -4.10 12.02 22.99
C TYR A 20 -3.83 12.19 21.50
N ARG A 21 -3.35 11.13 20.87
CA ARG A 21 -3.07 11.07 19.43
C ARG A 21 -3.71 9.83 18.83
N PHE A 22 -4.02 9.92 17.55
CA PHE A 22 -4.49 8.78 16.78
C PHE A 22 -3.31 7.83 16.50
N THR A 23 -3.16 6.78 17.32
CA THR A 23 -2.10 5.78 17.20
C THR A 23 -2.66 4.37 17.15
N PRO A 24 -3.48 4.04 16.13
CA PRO A 24 -4.07 2.71 16.02
C PRO A 24 -3.01 1.65 15.72
N THR A 25 -3.23 0.46 16.26
CA THR A 25 -2.53 -0.77 15.87
C THR A 25 -2.92 -1.19 14.45
N ASP A 26 -2.10 -2.06 13.85
CA ASP A 26 -2.38 -2.61 12.52
C ASP A 26 -3.72 -3.39 12.50
N ASN A 27 -4.03 -4.10 13.59
CA ASN A 27 -5.32 -4.77 13.76
C ASN A 27 -6.49 -3.77 13.82
N GLU A 28 -6.37 -2.70 14.61
CA GLU A 28 -7.43 -1.70 14.75
C GLU A 28 -7.71 -0.96 13.44
N LEU A 29 -6.66 -0.62 12.68
CA LEU A 29 -6.79 -0.04 11.34
C LEU A 29 -7.61 -0.94 10.42
N LEU A 30 -7.33 -2.25 10.41
CA LEU A 30 -8.02 -3.19 9.55
C LEU A 30 -9.47 -3.42 9.99
N VAL A 31 -9.69 -3.71 11.27
CA VAL A 31 -10.99 -4.16 11.81
C VAL A 31 -11.98 -3.00 11.99
N TYR A 32 -11.53 -1.87 12.55
CA TYR A 32 -12.43 -0.77 12.91
C TYR A 32 -12.53 0.29 11.83
N TYR A 33 -11.53 0.44 10.96
CA TYR A 33 -11.51 1.46 9.91
C TYR A 33 -11.67 0.86 8.52
N LEU A 34 -10.68 0.12 8.02
CA LEU A 34 -10.67 -0.34 6.62
C LEU A 34 -11.85 -1.27 6.30
N LYS A 35 -12.15 -2.23 7.16
CA LYS A 35 -13.31 -3.13 6.99
C LYS A 35 -14.62 -2.35 6.89
N ARG A 36 -14.81 -1.35 7.74
CA ARG A 36 -16.01 -0.51 7.69
C ARG A 36 -16.06 0.31 6.40
N LYS A 37 -14.93 0.87 5.98
CA LYS A 37 -14.81 1.58 4.69
C LYS A 37 -15.18 0.69 3.50
N VAL A 38 -14.67 -0.55 3.46
CA VAL A 38 -14.94 -1.55 2.41
C VAL A 38 -16.43 -1.92 2.31
N TYR A 39 -17.13 -2.01 3.43
CA TYR A 39 -18.57 -2.32 3.46
C TYR A 39 -19.47 -1.08 3.56
N ASN A 40 -18.92 0.12 3.35
CA ASN A 40 -19.63 1.39 3.47
C ASN A 40 -20.40 1.55 4.80
N LEU A 41 -19.81 1.07 5.89
CA LEU A 41 -20.34 1.17 7.24
C LEU A 41 -19.82 2.45 7.94
N PRO A 42 -20.57 3.02 8.91
CA PRO A 42 -20.14 4.20 9.64
C PRO A 42 -18.78 4.02 10.34
N LEU A 43 -17.85 4.94 10.08
CA LEU A 43 -16.54 4.94 10.73
C LEU A 43 -16.65 5.41 12.19
N PRO A 44 -15.81 4.89 13.12
CA PRO A 44 -15.80 5.37 14.50
C PRO A 44 -15.49 6.86 14.60
N THR A 45 -14.56 7.33 13.75
CA THR A 45 -14.20 8.75 13.58
C THR A 45 -13.75 8.97 12.14
N ASN A 46 -13.89 10.19 11.62
CA ASN A 46 -13.50 10.53 10.24
C ASN A 46 -12.07 11.10 10.16
N ILE A 47 -11.13 10.48 10.89
CA ILE A 47 -9.73 10.94 11.01
C ILE A 47 -8.88 10.53 9.77
N ILE A 48 -9.23 9.41 9.13
CA ILE A 48 -8.53 8.89 7.94
C ILE A 48 -9.19 9.49 6.70
N VAL A 49 -8.42 10.23 5.90
CA VAL A 49 -8.94 10.92 4.71
C VAL A 49 -8.84 10.06 3.46
N GLU A 50 -9.76 10.22 2.52
CA GLU A 50 -9.70 9.57 1.20
C GLU A 50 -8.76 10.34 0.27
N TYR A 51 -7.77 9.65 -0.31
CA TYR A 51 -6.80 10.25 -1.21
C TYR A 51 -6.28 9.25 -2.25
N ASP A 52 -6.75 9.35 -3.49
CA ASP A 52 -6.49 8.38 -4.56
C ASP A 52 -5.10 8.46 -5.20
N ALA A 53 -4.39 9.57 -5.00
CA ALA A 53 -3.06 9.82 -5.57
C ALA A 53 -1.93 9.58 -4.56
N VAL A 54 -2.17 8.80 -3.49
CA VAL A 54 -1.21 8.62 -2.39
C VAL A 54 0.13 8.09 -2.87
N PHE A 55 0.11 7.11 -3.78
CA PHE A 55 1.33 6.51 -4.35
C PHE A 55 1.93 7.31 -5.50
N ASP A 56 1.24 8.36 -5.95
CA ASP A 56 1.66 9.25 -7.03
C ASP A 56 2.09 10.63 -6.53
N SER A 57 2.13 10.82 -5.21
CA SER A 57 2.52 12.08 -4.56
C SER A 57 3.83 11.93 -3.79
N SER A 58 4.60 13.02 -3.72
CA SER A 58 5.74 13.09 -2.80
C SER A 58 5.25 13.03 -1.35
N PRO A 59 6.00 12.43 -0.41
CA PRO A 59 5.63 12.40 1.01
C PRO A 59 5.36 13.79 1.61
N LEU A 60 6.03 14.84 1.10
CA LEU A 60 5.85 16.22 1.55
C LEU A 60 4.61 16.90 0.96
N ASP A 61 4.15 16.43 -0.20
CA ASP A 61 2.98 17.01 -0.89
C ASP A 61 1.66 16.42 -0.38
N LEU A 62 1.72 15.33 0.40
CA LEU A 62 0.54 14.69 0.98
C LEU A 62 -0.03 15.52 2.14
N PRO A 63 -1.37 15.60 2.28
CA PRO A 63 -1.98 16.47 3.26
C PRO A 63 -1.73 16.00 4.71
N GLY A 64 -1.68 16.96 5.63
CA GLY A 64 -1.42 16.75 7.06
C GLY A 64 -0.02 17.18 7.49
N ASP A 65 0.26 17.09 8.79
CA ASP A 65 1.56 17.43 9.36
C ASP A 65 2.62 16.38 9.00
N PRO A 66 3.74 16.74 8.33
CA PRO A 66 4.85 15.84 8.03
C PRO A 66 5.51 15.24 9.28
N MET A 67 5.40 15.89 10.44
CA MET A 67 5.98 15.44 11.71
C MET A 67 5.12 14.36 12.41
N GLU A 68 3.86 14.20 11.99
CA GLU A 68 2.95 13.19 12.54
C GLU A 68 2.72 12.02 11.57
N LYS A 69 2.23 10.90 12.10
CA LYS A 69 1.79 9.78 11.26
C LYS A 69 0.50 10.19 10.54
N ARG A 70 0.51 10.10 9.21
CA ARG A 70 -0.63 10.44 8.36
C ARG A 70 -1.30 9.18 7.81
N TYR A 71 -2.62 9.20 7.72
CA TYR A 71 -3.42 8.02 7.37
C TYR A 71 -4.37 8.34 6.23
N PHE A 72 -4.39 7.46 5.21
CA PHE A 72 -5.17 7.66 4.00
C PHE A 72 -5.93 6.41 3.62
N PHE A 73 -7.18 6.55 3.22
CA PHE A 73 -7.87 5.56 2.41
C PHE A 73 -7.56 5.81 0.94
N THR A 74 -7.23 4.75 0.22
CA THR A 74 -6.99 4.84 -1.22
C THR A 74 -7.47 3.57 -1.90
N GLN A 75 -7.95 3.68 -3.12
CA GLN A 75 -8.34 2.52 -3.91
C GLN A 75 -7.11 1.84 -4.49
N ARG A 76 -7.08 0.51 -4.45
CA ARG A 76 -6.02 -0.27 -5.10
C ARG A 76 -6.18 -0.14 -6.62
N LYS A 77 -5.12 0.37 -7.26
CA LYS A 77 -4.98 0.42 -8.71
C LYS A 77 -3.99 -0.65 -9.16
N ILE A 78 -4.08 -1.13 -10.40
CA ILE A 78 -3.20 -2.19 -10.93
C ILE A 78 -1.71 -1.80 -10.85
N ASN A 79 -1.39 -0.53 -11.11
CA ASN A 79 -0.04 0.03 -10.97
C ASN A 79 0.48 0.02 -9.52
N ASN A 80 -0.41 -0.06 -8.52
CA ASN A 80 -0.02 -0.22 -7.12
C ASN A 80 0.39 -1.67 -6.80
N ILE A 81 0.36 -2.61 -7.72
CA ILE A 81 0.77 -4.00 -7.44
C ILE A 81 2.28 -4.19 -7.66
N THR A 82 2.92 -3.27 -8.39
CA THR A 82 4.36 -3.36 -8.72
C THR A 82 5.26 -3.10 -7.52
N LYS A 83 6.45 -3.73 -7.54
CA LYS A 83 7.49 -3.54 -6.50
C LYS A 83 8.04 -2.11 -6.46
N ILE A 84 7.99 -1.40 -7.59
CA ILE A 84 8.41 0.00 -7.74
C ILE A 84 7.25 0.78 -8.36
N ARG A 85 6.83 1.87 -7.70
CA ARG A 85 5.76 2.78 -8.12
C ARG A 85 6.36 4.16 -8.33
N ARG A 86 6.58 4.54 -9.59
CA ARG A 86 7.13 5.86 -9.94
C ARG A 86 6.04 6.91 -9.89
N LEU A 87 6.39 8.10 -9.39
CA LEU A 87 5.51 9.26 -9.46
C LEU A 87 5.43 9.74 -10.91
N SER A 88 4.24 10.16 -11.32
CA SER A 88 3.95 10.75 -12.64
C SER A 88 4.78 12.02 -12.89
N SER A 89 5.06 12.78 -11.82
CA SER A 89 5.92 13.96 -11.84
C SER A 89 7.41 13.64 -12.10
N GLY A 90 7.82 12.36 -12.02
CA GLY A 90 9.21 11.93 -12.21
C GLY A 90 10.16 12.26 -11.07
N ASN A 91 9.69 12.89 -9.98
CA ASN A 91 10.50 13.39 -8.87
C ASN A 91 10.71 12.39 -7.72
N GLY A 92 10.45 11.10 -7.95
CA GLY A 92 10.71 10.03 -6.98
C GLY A 92 9.92 8.76 -7.27
N TYR A 93 10.06 7.79 -6.38
CA TYR A 93 9.32 6.53 -6.45
C TYR A 93 9.20 5.84 -5.10
N TRP A 94 8.12 5.09 -4.94
CA TRP A 94 7.94 4.16 -3.82
C TRP A 94 8.48 2.78 -4.20
N LYS A 95 9.25 2.16 -3.31
CA LYS A 95 9.78 0.80 -3.49
C LYS A 95 9.39 -0.08 -2.31
N ALA A 96 8.80 -1.23 -2.61
CA ALA A 96 8.48 -2.23 -1.59
C ALA A 96 9.75 -2.73 -0.89
N SER A 97 9.67 -2.86 0.43
CA SER A 97 10.76 -3.20 1.33
C SER A 97 10.35 -4.33 2.27
N GLY A 98 11.24 -5.31 2.46
CA GLY A 98 11.00 -6.46 3.30
C GLY A 98 9.96 -7.45 2.74
N LYS A 99 9.57 -8.40 3.58
CA LYS A 99 8.49 -9.36 3.31
C LYS A 99 7.17 -8.82 3.85
N ASP A 100 6.11 -9.11 3.13
CA ASP A 100 4.74 -8.83 3.56
C ASP A 100 4.46 -9.44 4.95
N LYS A 101 3.87 -8.65 5.85
CA LYS A 101 3.52 -9.08 7.20
C LYS A 101 2.04 -9.43 7.27
N GLN A 102 1.73 -10.64 7.71
CA GLN A 102 0.36 -11.02 8.04
C GLN A 102 -0.07 -10.34 9.35
N ILE A 103 -1.28 -9.80 9.36
CA ILE A 103 -1.89 -9.21 10.55
C ILE A 103 -2.97 -10.16 11.06
N LEU A 104 -2.86 -10.59 12.30
CA LEU A 104 -3.83 -11.49 12.94
C LEU A 104 -4.95 -10.70 13.63
N VAL A 105 -6.11 -11.33 13.78
CA VAL A 105 -7.15 -10.85 14.69
C VAL A 105 -6.66 -11.03 16.12
N SER A 106 -6.68 -9.95 16.91
CA SER A 106 -6.25 -9.97 18.31
C SER A 106 -6.84 -11.14 19.10
N GLY A 107 -5.97 -11.97 19.68
CA GLY A 107 -6.37 -13.14 20.47
C GLY A 107 -6.74 -14.39 19.67
N THR A 108 -6.46 -14.43 18.35
CA THR A 108 -6.72 -15.58 17.49
C THR A 108 -5.61 -15.79 16.46
N ASP A 109 -5.56 -16.95 15.81
CA ASP A 109 -4.66 -17.25 14.69
C ASP A 109 -5.27 -16.91 13.31
N LEU A 110 -6.38 -16.16 13.28
CA LEU A 110 -7.04 -15.77 12.04
C LEU A 110 -6.36 -14.55 11.44
N VAL A 111 -5.84 -14.68 10.21
CA VAL A 111 -5.28 -13.55 9.45
C VAL A 111 -6.40 -12.61 9.03
N VAL A 112 -6.36 -11.34 9.45
CA VAL A 112 -7.29 -10.27 9.04
C VAL A 112 -6.84 -9.52 7.79
N GLY A 113 -5.53 -9.43 7.59
CA GLY A 113 -4.98 -8.65 6.50
C GLY A 113 -3.49 -8.85 6.29
N VAL A 114 -2.98 -8.11 5.32
CA VAL A 114 -1.56 -8.06 4.97
C VAL A 114 -1.09 -6.62 5.00
N LYS A 115 0.09 -6.42 5.56
CA LYS A 115 0.83 -5.17 5.59
C LYS A 115 2.04 -5.26 4.66
N LYS A 116 2.11 -4.34 3.70
CA LYS A 116 3.26 -4.11 2.82
C LYS A 116 3.94 -2.81 3.22
N THR A 117 5.26 -2.83 3.34
CA THR A 117 6.03 -1.62 3.68
C THR A 117 6.74 -1.12 2.42
N LEU A 118 6.65 0.17 2.15
CA LEU A 118 7.31 0.85 1.05
C LEU A 118 8.21 1.96 1.59
N VAL A 119 9.35 2.16 0.93
CA VAL A 119 10.28 3.26 1.21
C VAL A 119 10.31 4.19 0.01
N PHE A 120 10.29 5.50 0.26
CA PHE A 120 10.39 6.49 -0.79
C PHE A 120 11.84 6.76 -1.16
N TYR A 121 12.09 6.87 -2.46
CA TYR A 121 13.35 7.30 -3.06
C TYR A 121 13.11 8.60 -3.82
N ASP A 122 14.01 9.56 -3.66
CA ASP A 122 13.92 10.85 -4.34
C ASP A 122 14.26 10.75 -5.84
N GLY A 123 14.08 11.86 -6.57
CA GLY A 123 14.39 11.93 -8.01
C GLY A 123 15.87 11.69 -8.36
N ARG A 124 16.77 11.65 -7.38
CA ARG A 124 18.20 11.30 -7.56
C ARG A 124 18.45 9.81 -7.32
N GLY A 125 17.43 9.07 -6.92
CA GLY A 125 17.52 7.65 -6.56
C GLY A 125 18.08 7.42 -5.16
N SER A 126 18.13 8.44 -4.31
CA SER A 126 18.58 8.32 -2.91
C SER A 126 17.43 7.85 -2.02
N LYS A 127 17.70 6.89 -1.15
CA LYS A 127 16.74 6.40 -0.15
C LYS A 127 16.45 7.52 0.84
N THR A 128 15.17 7.74 1.14
CA THR A 128 14.74 8.71 2.16
C THR A 128 14.28 8.00 3.44
N GLU A 129 13.98 8.78 4.47
CA GLU A 129 13.40 8.28 5.74
C GLU A 129 11.88 8.06 5.65
N TRP A 130 11.25 8.41 4.52
CA TRP A 130 9.81 8.28 4.36
C TRP A 130 9.40 6.82 4.13
N ILE A 131 8.55 6.33 5.02
CA ILE A 131 7.96 4.99 4.99
C ILE A 131 6.45 5.10 4.79
N MET A 132 5.93 4.24 3.93
CA MET A 132 4.51 4.01 3.76
C MET A 132 4.17 2.56 4.03
N ASP A 133 3.33 2.32 5.03
CA ASP A 133 2.71 1.03 5.26
C ASP A 133 1.36 0.98 4.53
N GLU A 134 1.21 0.09 3.56
CA GLU A 134 -0.06 -0.25 2.91
C GLU A 134 -0.65 -1.48 3.62
N LEU A 135 -1.81 -1.31 4.26
CA LEU A 135 -2.55 -2.39 4.89
C LEU A 135 -3.80 -2.71 4.09
N SER A 136 -4.05 -4.00 3.87
CA SER A 136 -5.18 -4.50 3.11
C SER A 136 -5.84 -5.69 3.78
N LEU A 137 -7.14 -5.88 3.54
CA LEU A 137 -7.88 -7.05 4.02
C LEU A 137 -7.56 -8.27 3.16
N VAL A 138 -7.47 -9.44 3.79
CA VAL A 138 -7.36 -10.73 3.08
C VAL A 138 -8.75 -11.31 2.92
N GLY A 139 -9.25 -11.40 1.68
CA GLY A 139 -10.49 -12.11 1.32
C GLY A 139 -11.76 -11.66 2.06
N SER A 140 -12.88 -12.30 1.74
CA SER A 140 -14.09 -12.23 2.57
C SER A 140 -13.82 -13.02 3.84
N ILE A 141 -13.08 -12.45 4.79
CA ILE A 141 -13.21 -12.87 6.18
C ILE A 141 -14.63 -12.48 6.54
N THR A 142 -15.53 -13.46 6.36
CA THR A 142 -16.81 -13.58 7.03
C THR A 142 -16.58 -13.06 8.42
N ALA A 143 -17.01 -11.82 8.62
CA ALA A 143 -16.97 -11.19 9.91
C ALA A 143 -17.69 -12.16 10.85
N PRO A 144 -17.03 -12.75 11.86
CA PRO A 144 -17.79 -13.44 12.90
C PRO A 144 -18.77 -12.46 13.59
N TYR A 145 -18.53 -11.15 13.42
CA TYR A 145 -19.15 -10.05 14.13
C TYR A 145 -20.09 -9.17 13.29
N LEU A 146 -20.29 -9.43 11.99
CA LEU A 146 -21.26 -8.66 11.18
C LEU A 146 -22.25 -9.59 10.49
N PRO A 147 -23.56 -9.26 10.46
CA PRO A 147 -24.54 -9.99 9.69
C PRO A 147 -24.16 -10.02 8.20
N LYS A 148 -24.19 -11.20 7.59
CA LYS A 148 -23.85 -11.40 6.17
C LYS A 148 -24.70 -10.53 5.22
N GLU A 149 -25.89 -10.15 5.65
CA GLU A 149 -26.86 -9.34 4.89
C GLU A 149 -26.42 -7.89 4.66
N GLN A 150 -25.44 -7.38 5.42
CA GLN A 150 -24.89 -6.02 5.25
C GLN A 150 -23.56 -5.98 4.48
N MET A 151 -23.09 -7.12 3.96
CA MET A 151 -21.75 -7.26 3.40
C MET A 151 -21.73 -7.10 1.87
N VAL A 152 -22.14 -5.93 1.35
CA VAL A 152 -21.85 -5.55 -0.04
C VAL A 152 -20.53 -4.79 -0.05
N GLN A 153 -19.49 -5.38 -0.63
CA GLN A 153 -18.19 -4.74 -0.76
C GLN A 153 -18.27 -3.61 -1.81
N VAL A 154 -17.92 -2.39 -1.40
CA VAL A 154 -17.92 -1.18 -2.24
C VAL A 154 -16.48 -0.79 -2.56
N GLY A 155 -15.82 -1.62 -3.39
CA GLY A 155 -14.47 -1.35 -3.92
C GLY A 155 -13.32 -2.07 -3.21
N ASP A 156 -12.14 -1.99 -3.82
CA ASP A 156 -10.89 -2.55 -3.30
C ASP A 156 -10.09 -1.45 -2.59
N TRP A 157 -10.44 -1.19 -1.33
CA TRP A 157 -9.78 -0.17 -0.52
C TRP A 157 -8.57 -0.72 0.23
N VAL A 158 -7.56 0.12 0.39
CA VAL A 158 -6.45 -0.07 1.33
C VAL A 158 -6.33 1.14 2.26
N VAL A 159 -5.69 0.95 3.40
CA VAL A 159 -5.29 2.06 4.27
C VAL A 159 -3.78 2.22 4.24
N CYS A 160 -3.32 3.45 4.00
CA CYS A 160 -1.91 3.82 3.94
C CYS A 160 -1.55 4.61 5.18
N ARG A 161 -0.48 4.21 5.88
CA ARG A 161 0.13 4.95 6.99
C ARG A 161 1.49 5.48 6.56
N LEU A 162 1.61 6.80 6.47
CA LEU A 162 2.82 7.52 6.07
C LEU A 162 3.52 8.11 7.30
N TYR A 163 4.83 7.93 7.40
CA TYR A 163 5.65 8.45 8.51
C TYR A 163 7.13 8.49 8.13
N GLN A 164 7.95 9.14 8.95
CA GLN A 164 9.42 9.07 8.85
C GLN A 164 9.96 8.02 9.83
N SER A 165 10.86 7.14 9.38
CA SER A 165 11.63 6.31 10.30
C SER A 165 12.64 7.16 11.04
N CYS A 166 12.60 7.15 12.37
CA CYS A 166 13.77 7.54 13.15
C CYS A 166 14.88 6.51 12.87
N GLY A 167 16.12 6.95 12.66
CA GLY A 167 17.21 6.23 11.98
C GLY A 167 17.60 4.81 12.41
N ASP A 168 16.99 4.23 13.45
CA ASP A 168 17.40 2.95 14.05
C ASP A 168 16.51 1.74 13.68
N GLU A 169 15.32 1.93 13.09
CA GLU A 169 14.37 0.81 12.88
C GLU A 169 14.65 -0.07 11.62
N MET A 170 15.69 0.24 10.83
CA MET A 170 15.89 -0.36 9.49
C MET A 170 17.14 -1.24 9.30
N GLU A 171 17.97 -1.48 10.33
CA GLU A 171 19.17 -2.33 10.17
C GLU A 171 18.90 -3.85 10.24
N PHE A 172 17.72 -4.29 10.68
CA PHE A 172 17.47 -5.71 10.99
C PHE A 172 17.02 -6.62 9.83
N SER A 173 17.09 -6.20 8.56
CA SER A 173 16.66 -7.08 7.45
C SER A 173 17.63 -7.23 6.27
N TYR A 174 18.91 -6.91 6.44
CA TYR A 174 19.94 -7.18 5.42
C TYR A 174 20.95 -8.19 5.94
N GLY A 175 20.53 -9.45 6.04
CA GLY A 175 21.42 -10.60 6.20
C GLY A 175 21.14 -11.59 5.10
N GLU A 176 22.20 -12.00 4.40
CA GLU A 176 22.26 -12.98 3.30
C GLU A 176 21.93 -12.42 1.91
N ASP A 177 22.90 -11.69 1.33
CA ASP A 177 23.34 -11.85 -0.07
C ASP A 177 24.51 -10.86 -0.34
N ALA A 178 25.56 -10.93 0.49
CA ALA A 178 26.80 -10.19 0.26
C ALA A 178 27.92 -11.15 -0.11
N MET A 179 28.39 -10.98 -1.36
CA MET A 179 29.76 -11.21 -1.81
C MET A 179 30.36 -12.62 -1.65
N SER A 180 30.30 -13.39 -2.74
CA SER A 180 31.41 -14.27 -3.13
C SER A 180 31.91 -13.83 -4.52
N SER A 181 32.89 -12.93 -4.57
CA SER A 181 33.69 -12.71 -5.79
C SER A 181 34.91 -13.62 -5.75
N PRO A 182 35.17 -14.45 -6.78
CA PRO A 182 36.50 -15.01 -6.97
C PRO A 182 37.38 -13.99 -7.73
N ARG A 183 38.56 -13.74 -7.18
CA ARG A 183 39.68 -13.13 -7.88
C ARG A 183 40.15 -14.04 -9.01
N SER A 184 40.37 -13.50 -10.20
CA SER A 184 41.45 -13.96 -11.09
C SER A 184 41.79 -12.89 -12.12
N SER A 185 43.09 -12.68 -12.28
CA SER A 185 43.76 -11.72 -13.17
C SER A 185 43.76 -12.18 -14.63
N GLY A 186 43.81 -11.24 -15.57
CA GLY A 186 44.15 -11.51 -16.98
C GLY A 186 43.73 -10.38 -17.92
N SER A 187 44.70 -9.55 -18.32
CA SER A 187 44.56 -8.41 -19.24
C SER A 187 44.13 -8.80 -20.65
N THR A 188 43.39 -7.93 -21.36
CA THR A 188 43.71 -7.35 -22.70
C THR A 188 42.64 -6.32 -23.06
N GLU A 189 43.08 -5.13 -23.50
CA GLU A 189 42.24 -4.04 -24.00
C GLU A 189 41.63 -4.36 -25.37
N ILE A 190 40.34 -4.07 -25.60
CA ILE A 190 39.79 -3.60 -26.90
C ILE A 190 38.58 -2.68 -26.65
N SER A 191 38.49 -1.66 -27.50
CA SER A 191 37.64 -0.47 -27.57
C SER A 191 36.12 -0.58 -27.37
N SER A 192 35.61 0.51 -26.79
CA SER A 192 34.30 1.16 -26.85
C SER A 192 33.34 0.82 -28.01
N VAL A 193 32.13 0.38 -27.65
CA VAL A 193 30.87 0.64 -28.39
C VAL A 193 29.70 0.63 -27.39
N ASN A 194 28.93 1.71 -27.36
CA ASN A 194 27.67 1.82 -26.61
C ASN A 194 26.52 1.19 -27.43
N PRO A 195 25.69 0.30 -26.87
CA PRO A 195 24.42 -0.09 -27.48
C PRO A 195 23.26 0.65 -26.79
N PHE A 196 22.74 1.66 -27.47
CA PHE A 196 21.41 2.23 -27.24
C PHE A 196 20.50 1.72 -28.38
N ASP A 197 19.23 1.45 -28.05
CA ASP A 197 18.15 0.91 -28.90
C ASP A 197 18.30 -0.59 -29.24
N GLU A 198 17.30 -1.47 -29.20
CA GLU A 198 15.86 -1.36 -29.40
C GLU A 198 15.25 -2.75 -29.07
N GLU A 199 14.15 -2.86 -28.31
CA GLU A 199 13.19 -3.95 -28.56
C GLU A 199 11.80 -3.60 -28.00
N VAL A 200 10.99 -3.01 -28.87
CA VAL A 200 9.53 -2.91 -28.73
C VAL A 200 8.94 -4.17 -29.36
N ALA A 201 8.71 -5.20 -28.55
CA ALA A 201 7.93 -6.36 -28.98
C ALA A 201 6.46 -6.16 -28.63
N SER A 202 5.70 -5.81 -29.67
CA SER A 202 4.25 -5.82 -29.75
C SER A 202 3.66 -7.17 -29.35
N ASN A 203 2.75 -7.19 -28.38
CA ASN A 203 1.78 -8.27 -28.20
C ASN A 203 0.42 -7.77 -28.71
N GLN A 204 0.16 -7.99 -30.00
CA GLN A 204 -1.17 -7.88 -30.59
C GLN A 204 -1.93 -9.18 -30.37
N LEU A 205 -3.16 -9.02 -29.90
CA LEU A 205 -4.13 -10.04 -29.55
C LEU A 205 -4.60 -10.78 -30.82
N ILE A 206 -4.56 -12.12 -30.78
CA ILE A 206 -5.29 -12.96 -31.73
C ILE A 206 -6.76 -12.94 -31.27
N LEU A 207 -7.63 -12.37 -32.10
CA LEU A 207 -9.09 -12.53 -31.97
C LEU A 207 -9.49 -13.76 -32.78
N ASP A 208 -10.13 -14.71 -32.11
CA ASP A 208 -10.79 -15.85 -32.71
C ASP A 208 -12.10 -15.40 -33.39
N ASP A 209 -12.22 -15.61 -34.70
CA ASP A 209 -13.46 -15.39 -35.47
C ASP A 209 -14.31 -16.67 -35.48
N ASP A 210 -15.38 -16.67 -34.69
CA ASP A 210 -16.50 -17.62 -34.77
C ASP A 210 -17.32 -17.36 -36.05
N LYS A 211 -17.23 -18.24 -37.04
CA LYS A 211 -18.08 -18.21 -38.23
C LYS A 211 -19.38 -18.97 -37.99
N ALA A 212 -20.41 -18.26 -37.55
CA ALA A 212 -21.78 -18.73 -37.54
C ALA A 212 -22.41 -18.70 -38.95
N SER A 213 -23.19 -19.74 -39.21
CA SER A 213 -24.00 -20.05 -40.39
C SER A 213 -25.01 -18.95 -40.75
N SER A 214 -25.12 -18.67 -42.06
CA SER A 214 -26.32 -18.07 -42.65
C SER A 214 -26.45 -18.56 -44.10
N GLY A 215 -27.29 -19.57 -44.30
CA GLY A 215 -27.84 -19.87 -45.61
C GLY A 215 -28.99 -18.91 -45.94
N VAL A 216 -28.95 -18.28 -47.11
CA VAL A 216 -30.14 -17.73 -47.78
C VAL A 216 -30.03 -17.97 -49.29
N VAL A 217 -31.01 -18.73 -49.76
CA VAL A 217 -31.60 -18.92 -51.09
C VAL A 217 -31.38 -17.80 -52.12
N ARG A 218 -31.10 -18.18 -53.38
CA ARG A 218 -31.82 -17.67 -54.56
C ARG A 218 -31.56 -18.48 -55.86
N THR A 219 -32.71 -18.79 -56.49
CA THR A 219 -33.02 -19.14 -57.89
C THR A 219 -32.41 -20.39 -58.50
#